data_AF-A0A2D4KPA9-F1
#
_entry.id   AF-A0A2D4KPA9-F1
#
_cell.length_a   1.000
_cell.length_b   1.000
_cell.length_c   1.000
_cell.angle_alpha   90.00
_cell.angle_beta   90.00
_cell.angle_gamma   90.00
#
_symmetry.space_group_name_H-M   'P 1'
#
loop_
_entity.id
_entity.type
_entity.pdbx_description
1 polymer ?
#
loop_
_entity_poly.entity_id
_entity_poly.type
_entity_poly.pdbx_seq_one_letter_code
_entity_poly.pdbx_strand_id
1 'polypeptide(L)'
;RGTPVQCGQTIRLTHINTGRNLHSHHFTSPLSGNQEVSAFGDDGEGDFLDDWTVLCSGKYWERQSEVQFKHASTEMLLSVTGEQYGRPIHGQREVHGLADSGQDSFWKAME
;
A
#
# COMPACT_ATOMS: atom_id res chain seq x y z
N ARG A 1 -15.41 18.54 -2.24
CA ARG A 1 -15.87 17.38 -3.06
C ARG A 1 -14.76 17.05 -4.04
N GLY A 2 -14.40 15.78 -4.20
CA GLY A 2 -13.34 15.32 -5.11
C GLY A 2 -13.89 14.47 -6.26
N THR A 3 -12.99 14.04 -7.15
CA THR A 3 -13.27 13.09 -8.24
C THR A 3 -13.33 11.66 -7.67
N PRO A 4 -14.36 10.86 -7.97
CA PRO A 4 -14.40 9.46 -7.56
C PRO A 4 -13.23 8.65 -8.14
N VAL A 5 -12.66 7.75 -7.34
CA VAL A 5 -11.57 6.85 -7.77
C VAL A 5 -12.18 5.66 -8.52
N GLN A 6 -11.77 5.43 -9.76
CA GLN A 6 -12.23 4.29 -10.56
C GLN A 6 -11.50 3.01 -10.14
N CYS A 7 -12.18 1.87 -10.20
CA CYS A 7 -11.49 0.58 -10.09
C CYS A 7 -10.54 0.42 -11.28
N GLY A 8 -9.30 0.02 -11.02
CA GLY A 8 -8.20 -0.01 -11.98
C GLY A 8 -7.45 1.33 -12.12
N GLN A 9 -7.85 2.39 -11.42
CA GLN A 9 -7.13 3.66 -11.45
C GLN A 9 -5.82 3.58 -10.67
N THR A 10 -4.75 4.12 -11.23
CA THR A 10 -3.48 4.34 -10.54
C THR A 10 -3.58 5.61 -9.68
N ILE A 11 -3.17 5.50 -8.42
CA ILE A 11 -3.16 6.58 -7.43
C ILE A 11 -1.83 6.62 -6.68
N ARG A 12 -1.60 7.69 -5.92
CA ARG A 12 -0.57 7.77 -4.88
C ARG A 12 -1.23 7.95 -3.52
N LEU A 13 -0.63 7.34 -2.50
CA LEU A 13 -1.08 7.45 -1.12
C LEU A 13 -0.03 8.22 -0.31
N THR A 14 -0.31 9.48 0.00
CA THR A 14 0.61 10.35 0.76
C THR A 14 0.27 10.35 2.24
N HIS A 15 1.27 10.03 3.07
CA HIS A 15 1.14 10.10 4.52
C HIS A 15 1.17 11.55 5.00
N ILE A 16 0.02 12.03 5.47
CA ILE A 16 -0.25 13.44 5.77
C ILE A 16 0.78 14.05 6.73
N ASN A 17 1.22 13.32 7.75
CA ASN A 17 2.11 13.87 8.78
C ASN A 17 3.55 14.05 8.31
N THR A 18 3.98 13.33 7.27
CA THR A 18 5.37 13.36 6.79
C THR A 18 5.52 13.83 5.35
N GLY A 19 4.42 14.04 4.63
CA GLY A 19 4.43 14.38 3.20
C GLY A 19 4.95 13.26 2.28
N ARG A 20 5.29 12.08 2.82
CA ARG A 20 5.90 10.99 2.05
C ARG A 20 4.86 10.09 1.39
N ASN A 21 5.17 9.57 0.22
CA ASN A 21 4.34 8.63 -0.51
C ASN A 21 4.59 7.18 -0.07
N LEU A 22 3.54 6.36 -0.10
CA LEU A 22 3.65 4.91 -0.02
C LEU A 22 4.44 4.40 -1.23
N HIS A 23 5.54 3.72 -0.97
CA HIS A 23 6.54 3.38 -1.99
C HIS A 23 6.90 1.90 -1.93
N SER A 24 7.29 1.33 -3.07
CA SER A 24 7.85 -0.03 -3.10
C SER A 24 8.82 -0.24 -4.24
N HIS A 25 9.73 -1.19 -4.07
CA HIS A 25 10.85 -1.44 -4.97
C HIS A 25 11.40 -2.85 -4.77
N HIS A 26 12.39 -3.26 -5.57
CA HIS A 26 13.00 -4.59 -5.50
C HIS A 26 14.01 -4.71 -4.35
N PHE A 27 13.57 -4.44 -3.13
CA PHE A 27 14.30 -4.67 -1.89
C PHE A 27 13.54 -5.65 -1.00
N THR A 28 14.28 -6.35 -0.15
CA THR A 28 13.76 -7.35 0.77
C THR A 28 13.21 -6.70 2.04
N SER A 29 12.03 -7.10 2.49
CA SER A 29 11.40 -6.57 3.69
C SER A 29 12.13 -7.05 4.97
N PRO A 30 12.11 -6.26 6.06
CA PRO A 30 12.99 -6.49 7.21
C PRO A 30 12.74 -7.78 8.02
N LEU A 31 11.50 -8.29 8.06
CA LEU A 31 11.14 -9.42 8.92
C LEU A 31 10.83 -10.69 8.12
N SER A 32 9.97 -10.61 7.10
CA SER A 32 9.51 -11.80 6.36
C SER A 32 10.35 -12.14 5.14
N GLY A 33 11.17 -11.22 4.64
CA GLY A 33 11.90 -11.39 3.40
C GLY A 33 11.07 -11.18 2.12
N ASN A 34 9.87 -10.61 2.25
CA ASN A 34 8.99 -10.24 1.14
C ASN A 34 9.51 -8.96 0.43
N GLN A 35 8.68 -8.30 -0.39
CA GLN A 35 9.08 -7.02 -0.98
C GLN A 35 8.90 -5.86 0.02
N GLU A 36 9.91 -5.01 0.17
CA GLU A 36 9.85 -3.86 1.07
C GLU A 36 8.78 -2.85 0.62
N VAL A 37 7.99 -2.38 1.59
CA VAL A 37 7.13 -1.21 1.44
C VAL A 37 7.63 -0.13 2.39
N SER A 38 7.76 1.09 1.90
CA SER A 38 8.37 2.20 2.63
C SER A 38 7.62 3.51 2.40
N ALA A 39 8.10 4.58 3.02
CA ALA A 39 7.64 5.94 2.81
C ALA A 39 8.75 6.78 2.17
N PHE A 40 8.56 7.20 0.92
CA PHE A 40 9.56 7.87 0.08
C PHE A 40 9.10 9.26 -0.38
N GLY A 41 10.03 10.08 -0.88
CA GLY A 41 9.72 11.40 -1.39
C GLY A 41 9.50 12.45 -0.29
N ASP A 42 8.93 13.59 -0.68
CA ASP A 42 8.62 14.72 0.20
C ASP A 42 7.44 15.54 -0.36
N ASP A 43 6.55 16.01 0.51
CA ASP A 43 5.35 16.79 0.14
C ASP A 43 4.51 16.26 -1.05
N GLY A 44 4.42 14.93 -1.20
CA GLY A 44 3.70 14.24 -2.27
C GLY A 44 4.51 14.07 -3.57
N GLU A 45 5.68 14.68 -3.66
CA GLU A 45 6.61 14.53 -4.76
C GLU A 45 7.46 13.27 -4.60
N GLY A 46 7.63 12.55 -5.70
CA GLY A 46 8.38 11.30 -5.78
C GLY A 46 8.38 10.75 -7.20
N ASP A 47 8.49 9.44 -7.38
CA ASP A 47 8.67 8.83 -8.70
C ASP A 47 7.57 7.79 -9.04
N PHE A 48 7.78 7.03 -10.11
CA PHE A 48 6.81 6.04 -10.60
C PHE A 48 6.71 4.77 -9.71
N LEU A 49 7.54 4.66 -8.67
CA LEU A 49 7.49 3.60 -7.66
C LEU A 49 6.60 3.99 -6.45
N ASP A 50 5.94 5.14 -6.54
CA ASP A 50 4.89 5.57 -5.60
C ASP A 50 3.47 5.22 -6.10
N ASP A 51 3.38 4.63 -7.30
CA ASP A 51 2.13 4.44 -8.02
C ASP A 51 1.48 3.09 -7.68
N TRP A 52 0.23 3.13 -7.20
CA TRP A 52 -0.56 1.97 -6.81
C TRP A 52 -1.86 1.90 -7.59
N THR A 53 -2.12 0.76 -8.23
CA THR A 53 -3.37 0.46 -8.92
C THR A 53 -4.42 0.00 -7.90
N VAL A 54 -5.56 0.68 -7.89
CA VAL A 54 -6.69 0.35 -7.03
C VAL A 54 -7.45 -0.85 -7.61
N LEU A 55 -7.47 -1.97 -6.90
CA LEU A 55 -8.26 -3.14 -7.25
C LEU A 55 -9.50 -3.18 -6.36
N CYS A 56 -10.66 -2.95 -6.96
CA CYS A 56 -11.94 -2.96 -6.26
C CYS A 56 -13.04 -3.58 -7.14
N SER A 57 -14.18 -3.90 -6.50
CA SER A 57 -15.37 -4.35 -7.19
C SER A 57 -16.20 -3.18 -7.73
N GLY A 58 -16.83 -3.38 -8.88
CA GLY A 58 -17.69 -2.37 -9.51
C GLY A 58 -16.92 -1.32 -10.32
N LYS A 59 -17.53 -0.13 -10.48
CA LYS A 59 -16.99 0.94 -11.33
C LYS A 59 -16.08 1.91 -10.56
N TYR A 60 -16.38 2.17 -9.30
CA TYR A 60 -15.67 3.11 -8.46
C TYR A 60 -15.38 2.45 -7.11
N TRP A 61 -14.25 2.84 -6.50
CA TRP A 61 -13.93 2.40 -5.14
C TRP A 61 -14.89 3.04 -4.14
N GLU A 62 -15.66 2.20 -3.45
CA GLU A 62 -16.58 2.61 -2.41
C GLU A 62 -15.96 2.45 -1.02
N ARG A 63 -16.20 3.42 -0.15
CA ARG A 63 -15.60 3.50 1.19
C ARG A 63 -15.79 2.24 2.05
N GLN A 64 -16.94 1.58 1.95
CA GLN A 64 -17.27 0.43 2.79
C GLN A 64 -16.83 -0.91 2.20
N SER A 65 -16.37 -0.90 0.95
CA SER A 65 -15.96 -2.09 0.21
C SER A 65 -14.49 -2.40 0.46
N GLU A 66 -14.18 -3.68 0.37
CA GLU A 66 -12.79 -4.14 0.35
C GLU A 66 -12.07 -3.62 -0.91
N VAL A 67 -10.78 -3.38 -0.76
CA VAL A 67 -9.89 -2.90 -1.81
C VAL A 67 -8.53 -3.54 -1.65
N GLN A 68 -7.82 -3.74 -2.75
CA GLN A 68 -6.41 -4.08 -2.73
C GLN A 68 -5.63 -3.00 -3.48
N PHE A 69 -4.38 -2.78 -3.07
CA PHE A 69 -3.48 -1.83 -3.73
C PHE A 69 -2.35 -2.61 -4.36
N LYS A 70 -2.30 -2.65 -5.69
CA LYS A 70 -1.27 -3.34 -6.44
C LYS A 70 -0.22 -2.35 -6.91
N HIS A 71 1.02 -2.52 -6.49
CA HIS A 71 2.12 -1.65 -6.90
C HIS A 71 2.31 -1.73 -8.41
N ALA A 72 2.23 -0.59 -9.11
CA ALA A 72 2.13 -0.55 -10.58
C ALA A 72 3.39 -1.03 -11.30
N SER A 73 4.55 -0.96 -10.65
CA SER A 73 5.84 -1.32 -11.26
C SER A 73 6.29 -2.75 -10.98
N THR A 74 5.93 -3.31 -9.82
CA THR A 74 6.37 -4.65 -9.40
C THR A 74 5.23 -5.66 -9.33
N GLU A 75 3.99 -5.22 -9.54
CA GLU A 75 2.78 -6.04 -9.51
C GLU A 75 2.48 -6.70 -8.14
N MET A 76 3.19 -6.30 -7.09
CA MET A 76 2.99 -6.82 -5.72
C MET A 76 1.83 -6.10 -5.04
N LEU A 77 1.04 -6.85 -4.28
CA LEU A 77 -0.05 -6.33 -3.47
C LEU A 77 0.47 -5.83 -2.11
N LEU A 78 -0.02 -4.67 -1.69
CA LEU A 78 0.18 -4.17 -0.33
C LEU A 78 -0.48 -5.14 0.66
N SER A 79 0.32 -5.73 1.54
CA SER A 79 -0.13 -6.80 2.42
C SER A 79 0.44 -6.67 3.83
N VAL A 80 -0.27 -7.25 4.80
CA VAL A 80 0.17 -7.36 6.20
C VAL A 80 -0.13 -8.77 6.70
N THR A 81 0.90 -9.48 7.13
CA THR A 81 0.80 -10.81 7.73
C THR A 81 1.01 -10.75 9.26
N GLY A 82 1.56 -11.79 9.87
CA GLY A 82 1.63 -11.96 11.33
C GLY A 82 2.86 -11.35 12.01
N GLU A 83 3.88 -11.00 11.22
CA GLU A 83 5.19 -10.53 11.67
C GLU A 83 5.08 -9.17 12.35
N GLN A 84 5.72 -9.05 13.51
CA GLN A 84 5.67 -7.84 14.34
C GLN A 84 7.07 -7.41 14.74
N TYR A 85 7.28 -6.09 14.75
CA TYR A 85 8.51 -5.51 15.23
C TYR A 85 8.61 -5.58 16.75
N GLY A 86 9.84 -5.70 17.23
CA GLY A 86 10.21 -5.48 18.63
C GLY A 86 10.43 -4.00 18.95
N ARG A 87 11.28 -3.70 19.95
CA ARG A 87 11.67 -2.32 20.25
C ARG A 87 12.42 -1.69 19.06
N PRO A 88 12.26 -0.39 18.79
CA PRO A 88 11.48 0.62 19.54
C PRO A 88 9.98 0.69 19.19
N ILE A 89 9.52 -0.02 18.15
CA ILE A 89 8.14 0.05 17.60
C ILE A 89 7.34 -1.22 17.91
N HIS A 90 7.42 -1.66 19.17
CA HIS A 90 6.92 -2.97 19.59
C HIS A 90 5.43 -3.16 19.27
N GLY A 91 5.11 -4.27 18.60
CA GLY A 91 3.75 -4.68 18.28
C GLY A 91 3.19 -4.09 16.99
N GLN A 92 3.91 -3.17 16.32
CA GLN A 92 3.58 -2.81 14.95
C GLN A 92 3.85 -3.99 14.02
N ARG A 93 2.95 -4.23 13.08
CA ARG A 93 3.09 -5.29 12.07
C ARG A 93 3.94 -4.82 10.89
N GLU A 94 4.65 -5.75 10.28
CA GLU A 94 5.31 -5.49 9.00
C GLU A 94 4.27 -5.32 7.90
N VAL A 95 4.43 -4.26 7.11
CA VAL A 95 3.75 -4.04 5.85
C VAL A 95 4.75 -4.38 4.74
N HIS A 96 4.33 -5.17 3.76
CA HIS A 96 5.19 -5.61 2.66
C HIS A 96 4.39 -5.88 1.38
N GLY A 97 5.11 -6.12 0.28
CA GLY A 97 4.54 -6.53 -1.00
C GLY A 97 4.53 -8.05 -1.16
N LEU A 98 3.39 -8.62 -1.56
CA LEU A 98 3.22 -10.05 -1.88
C LEU A 98 2.54 -10.22 -3.24
N ALA A 99 2.91 -11.25 -4.00
CA ALA A 99 2.28 -11.57 -5.27
C ALA A 99 0.90 -12.23 -5.11
N ASP A 100 0.67 -12.89 -3.97
CA ASP A 100 -0.55 -13.64 -3.70
C ASP A 100 -1.70 -12.73 -3.24
N SER A 101 -2.90 -12.94 -3.78
CA SER A 101 -4.11 -12.19 -3.44
C SER A 101 -4.85 -12.80 -2.25
N GLY A 102 -4.11 -13.22 -1.22
CA GLY A 102 -4.66 -13.79 0.00
C GLY A 102 -5.44 -12.76 0.85
N GLN A 103 -6.07 -13.22 1.93
CA GLN A 103 -6.83 -12.36 2.85
C GLN A 103 -5.98 -11.21 3.42
N ASP A 104 -4.68 -11.42 3.54
CA ASP A 104 -3.70 -10.46 4.07
C ASP A 104 -3.47 -9.22 3.18
N SER A 105 -4.03 -9.21 1.97
CA SER A 105 -3.92 -8.13 0.99
C SER A 105 -5.18 -7.27 0.85
N PHE A 106 -6.28 -7.62 1.54
CA PHE A 106 -7.51 -6.85 1.53
C PHE A 106 -7.52 -5.76 2.60
N TRP A 107 -7.83 -4.56 2.16
CA TRP A 107 -7.93 -3.35 2.99
C TRP A 107 -9.34 -2.80 2.96
N LYS A 108 -9.66 -1.99 3.97
CA LYS A 108 -10.91 -1.23 4.02
C LYS A 108 -10.64 0.18 4.50
N ALA A 109 -11.19 1.18 3.81
CA ALA A 109 -11.05 2.57 4.22
C ALA A 109 -11.80 2.84 5.54
N MET A 110 -11.22 3.70 6.38
CA MET A 110 -11.79 4.13 7.66
C MET A 110 -11.59 5.65 7.82
N GLU A 111 -12.50 6.32 8.54
CA GLU A 111 -12.33 7.71 9.01
C GLU A 111 -11.96 7.71 10.50
#